data_AF-A0A926FKN2-F1
#
_entry.id   AF-A0A926FKN2-F1
#
_cell.length_a   1.000
_cell.length_b   1.000
_cell.length_c   1.000
_cell.angle_alpha   90.00
_cell.angle_beta   90.00
_cell.angle_gamma   90.00
#
_symmetry.space_group_name_H-M   'P 1'
#
loop_
_entity.id
_entity.type
_entity.pdbx_description
1 polymer ?
#
loop_
_entity_poly.entity_id
_entity_poly.type
_entity_poly.pdbx_seq_one_letter_code
_entity_poly.pdbx_strand_id
1 'polypeptide(L)'
;PGVVWFGEPIDAEVLRDSASALDCDVCLVVGTSSVVYPAAGLSGEARRRGAFVAVLNPDADAGAEDADLVLAGRAEEVLDELEAALTREWR
;
A
#
# COMPACT_ATOMS: atom_id res chain seq x y z
N PRO A 1 -6.25 8.41 22.32
CA PRO A 1 -5.28 8.86 21.29
C PRO A 1 -5.11 7.79 20.20
N GLY A 2 -5.10 8.18 18.91
CA GLY A 2 -4.97 7.28 17.76
C GLY A 2 -3.51 6.95 17.41
N VAL A 3 -2.70 6.62 18.42
CA VAL A 3 -1.29 6.22 18.28
C VAL A 3 -1.09 4.91 19.03
N VAL A 4 -0.13 4.10 18.58
CA VAL A 4 0.26 2.83 19.18
C VAL A 4 1.76 2.84 19.42
N TRP A 5 2.21 2.38 20.59
CA TRP A 5 3.63 2.31 20.91
C TRP A 5 4.24 0.97 20.51
N PHE A 6 5.58 0.91 20.42
CA PHE A 6 6.26 -0.36 20.16
C PHE A 6 5.98 -1.38 21.27
N GLY A 7 5.62 -2.60 20.86
CA GLY A 7 5.25 -3.68 21.78
C GLY A 7 3.79 -3.64 22.23
N GLU A 8 3.04 -2.57 21.93
CA GLU A 8 1.60 -2.54 22.15
C GLU A 8 0.87 -3.17 20.94
N PRO A 9 -0.19 -3.95 21.19
CA PRO A 9 -1.01 -4.47 20.12
C PRO A 9 -1.80 -3.33 19.46
N ILE A 10 -1.92 -3.39 18.13
CA ILE A 10 -2.89 -2.58 17.39
C ILE A 10 -4.30 -3.05 17.75
N ASP A 11 -5.25 -2.11 17.78
CA ASP A 11 -6.67 -2.41 17.96
C ASP A 11 -7.13 -3.49 16.96
N ALA A 12 -7.75 -4.54 17.49
CA ALA A 12 -8.20 -5.68 16.69
C ALA A 12 -9.30 -5.31 15.68
N GLU A 13 -10.12 -4.31 15.97
CA GLU A 13 -11.13 -3.81 15.03
C GLU A 13 -10.47 -3.14 13.83
N VAL A 14 -9.48 -2.28 14.05
CA VAL A 14 -8.69 -1.64 12.97
C VAL A 14 -8.03 -2.70 12.09
N LEU A 15 -7.49 -3.77 12.67
CA LEU A 15 -6.89 -4.85 11.90
C LEU A 15 -7.93 -5.64 11.07
N ARG A 16 -9.12 -5.88 11.62
CA ARG A 16 -10.21 -6.55 10.89
C ARG A 16 -10.75 -5.70 9.74
N ASP A 17 -10.92 -4.41 9.97
CA ASP A 17 -11.37 -3.48 8.94
C ASP A 17 -10.34 -3.36 7.82
N SER A 18 -9.06 -3.24 8.20
CA SER A 18 -7.95 -3.24 7.25
C SER A 18 -7.92 -4.52 6.42
N ALA A 19 -8.08 -5.69 7.06
CA ALA A 19 -8.13 -6.96 6.36
C ALA A 19 -9.35 -7.10 5.44
N SER A 20 -10.50 -6.50 5.80
CA SER A 20 -11.69 -6.50 4.95
C SER A 20 -11.50 -5.62 3.71
N ALA A 21 -10.80 -4.48 3.85
CA ALA A 21 -10.48 -3.58 2.74
C ALA A 21 -9.52 -4.19 1.71
N LEU A 22 -8.85 -5.31 2.01
CA LEU A 22 -8.01 -6.04 1.06
C LEU A 22 -8.81 -6.88 0.06
N ASP A 23 -10.14 -6.92 0.16
CA ASP A 23 -11.01 -7.39 -0.91
C ASP A 23 -11.13 -6.31 -1.99
N CYS A 24 -10.06 -6.15 -2.78
CA CYS A 24 -9.93 -5.11 -3.79
C CYS A 24 -9.24 -5.65 -5.05
N ASP A 25 -9.46 -4.97 -6.18
CA ASP A 25 -8.77 -5.30 -7.43
C ASP A 25 -7.34 -4.74 -7.46
N VAL A 26 -7.11 -3.61 -6.79
CA VAL A 26 -5.82 -2.89 -6.76
C VAL A 26 -5.51 -2.42 -5.35
N CYS A 27 -4.29 -2.70 -4.88
CA CYS A 27 -3.74 -2.21 -3.62
C CYS A 27 -2.54 -1.29 -3.89
N LEU A 28 -2.64 -0.02 -3.48
CA LEU A 28 -1.55 0.94 -3.59
C LEU A 28 -0.83 1.06 -2.25
N VAL A 29 0.48 0.81 -2.25
CA VAL A 29 1.37 0.99 -1.09
C VAL A 29 2.19 2.24 -1.30
N VAL A 30 1.93 3.29 -0.53
CA VAL A 30 2.47 4.63 -0.81
C VAL A 30 3.34 5.13 0.35
N GLY A 31 4.59 5.48 0.06
CA GLY A 31 5.44 6.24 0.99
C GLY A 31 5.81 5.52 2.29
N THR A 32 5.89 4.18 2.27
CA THR A 32 6.25 3.37 3.44
C THR A 32 7.34 2.37 3.09
N SER A 33 8.26 2.13 4.03
CA SER A 33 9.30 1.10 3.87
C SER A 33 8.78 -0.32 4.06
N SER A 34 7.54 -0.49 4.53
CA SER A 34 6.90 -1.79 4.76
C SER A 34 7.69 -2.72 5.68
N VAL A 35 8.23 -2.19 6.79
CA VAL A 35 9.02 -2.97 7.77
C VAL A 35 8.31 -3.17 9.11
N VAL A 36 7.27 -2.41 9.42
CA VAL A 36 6.58 -2.45 10.72
C VAL A 36 5.36 -3.37 10.64
N TYR A 37 5.43 -4.48 11.37
CA TYR A 37 4.34 -5.45 11.47
C TYR A 37 3.33 -5.05 12.56
N PRO A 38 2.03 -5.32 12.37
CA PRO A 38 1.44 -6.13 11.28
C PRO A 38 1.15 -5.39 9.96
N ALA A 39 1.20 -4.05 9.91
CA ALA A 39 0.80 -3.28 8.74
C ALA A 39 1.59 -3.62 7.47
N ALA A 40 2.89 -3.90 7.59
CA ALA A 40 3.76 -4.34 6.49
C ALA A 40 3.25 -5.59 5.75
N GLY A 41 2.50 -6.47 6.41
CA GLY A 41 1.99 -7.70 5.80
C GLY A 41 0.70 -7.54 4.98
N LEU A 42 0.10 -6.34 4.95
CA LEU A 42 -1.17 -6.10 4.26
C LEU A 42 -1.04 -6.20 2.74
N SER A 43 0.08 -5.73 2.15
CA SER A 43 0.34 -5.82 0.72
C SER A 43 0.42 -7.27 0.25
N GLY A 44 1.18 -8.12 0.95
CA GLY A 44 1.25 -9.54 0.65
C GLY A 44 -0.09 -10.26 0.83
N GLU A 45 -0.91 -9.85 1.80
CA GLU A 45 -2.27 -10.39 1.96
C GLU A 45 -3.20 -9.96 0.81
N ALA A 46 -3.17 -8.69 0.39
CA ALA A 46 -3.92 -8.23 -0.78
C ALA A 46 -3.54 -9.03 -2.03
N ARG A 47 -2.23 -9.21 -2.27
CA ARG A 47 -1.72 -10.01 -3.39
C ARG A 47 -2.19 -11.46 -3.33
N ARG A 48 -2.16 -12.10 -2.16
CA ARG A 48 -2.67 -13.48 -1.97
C ARG A 48 -4.16 -13.60 -2.29
N ARG A 49 -4.93 -12.52 -2.12
CA ARG A 49 -6.36 -12.45 -2.49
C ARG A 49 -6.60 -12.14 -3.96
N GLY A 50 -5.54 -11.89 -4.73
CA GLY A 50 -5.60 -11.64 -6.17
C GLY A 50 -5.60 -10.17 -6.56
N ALA A 51 -5.43 -9.25 -5.62
CA ALA A 51 -5.27 -7.84 -5.92
C ALA A 51 -3.94 -7.58 -6.64
N PHE A 52 -3.95 -6.64 -7.58
CA PHE A 52 -2.72 -6.09 -8.16
C PHE A 52 -2.08 -5.12 -7.17
N VAL A 53 -0.82 -5.38 -6.78
CA VAL A 53 -0.11 -4.55 -5.80
C VAL A 53 0.87 -3.62 -6.49
N ALA A 54 0.69 -2.31 -6.32
CA ALA A 54 1.63 -1.30 -6.80
C ALA A 54 2.26 -0.53 -5.63
N VAL A 55 3.58 -0.41 -5.65
CA VAL A 55 4.36 0.31 -4.63
C VAL A 55 4.86 1.63 -5.20
N LEU A 56 4.59 2.72 -4.50
CA LEU A 56 5.02 4.07 -4.83
C LEU A 56 5.97 4.55 -3.73
N ASN A 57 7.27 4.58 -4.04
CA ASN A 57 8.29 4.95 -3.06
C ASN A 57 9.54 5.51 -3.76
N PRO A 58 10.18 6.58 -3.28
CA PRO A 58 11.46 7.04 -3.83
C PRO A 58 12.56 5.97 -3.79
N ASP A 59 12.52 5.11 -2.78
CA ASP A 59 13.38 3.92 -2.69
C ASP A 59 12.67 2.73 -3.34
N ALA A 60 13.19 2.28 -4.49
CA ALA A 60 12.57 1.22 -5.29
C ALA A 60 12.62 -0.16 -4.61
N ASP A 61 13.50 -0.37 -3.63
CA ASP A 61 13.58 -1.64 -2.91
C ASP A 61 12.58 -1.69 -1.73
N ALA A 62 12.14 -0.52 -1.27
CA ALA A 62 11.33 -0.38 -0.07
C ALA A 62 9.88 -0.86 -0.29
N GLY A 63 9.54 -2.01 0.29
CA GLY A 63 8.20 -2.61 0.19
C GLY A 63 7.93 -3.37 -1.11
N ALA A 64 8.95 -3.61 -1.93
CA ALA A 64 8.82 -4.22 -3.25
C ALA A 64 8.61 -5.76 -3.25
N GLU A 65 8.77 -6.43 -2.11
CA GLU A 65 8.73 -7.91 -2.02
C GLU A 65 7.43 -8.51 -2.56
N ASP A 66 6.30 -7.87 -2.26
CA ASP A 66 4.96 -8.29 -2.67
C ASP A 66 4.40 -7.45 -3.83
N ALA A 67 5.23 -6.66 -4.53
CA ALA A 67 4.77 -5.77 -5.58
C ALA A 67 4.68 -6.46 -6.95
N ASP A 68 3.60 -6.20 -7.67
CA ASP A 68 3.51 -6.51 -9.10
C ASP A 68 4.06 -5.36 -9.96
N LEU A 69 4.07 -4.14 -9.41
CA LEU A 69 4.64 -2.93 -10.02
C LEU A 69 5.31 -2.04 -8.97
N VAL A 70 6.50 -1.54 -9.29
CA VAL A 70 7.20 -0.53 -8.49
C VAL A 70 7.31 0.76 -9.29
N LEU A 71 6.85 1.85 -8.69
CA LEU A 71 6.93 3.21 -9.22
C LEU A 71 7.88 4.02 -8.34
N ALA A 72 9.13 4.12 -8.79
CA ALA A 72 10.17 4.84 -8.06
C ALA A 72 9.99 6.35 -8.21
N GLY A 73 9.60 7.04 -7.14
CA GLY A 73 9.35 8.48 -7.16
C GLY A 73 8.66 8.97 -5.91
N ARG A 74 8.57 10.30 -5.74
CA ARG A 74 7.82 10.88 -4.63
C ARG A 74 6.33 10.63 -4.84
N ALA A 75 5.61 10.35 -3.75
CA ALA A 75 4.19 10.01 -3.83
C ALA A 75 3.38 11.12 -4.54
N GLU A 76 3.67 12.38 -4.24
CA GLU A 76 3.03 13.54 -4.86
C GLU A 76 3.27 13.62 -6.37
N GLU A 77 4.42 13.19 -6.88
CA GLU A 77 4.72 13.23 -8.31
C GLU A 77 4.06 12.07 -9.04
N VAL A 78 4.21 10.86 -8.50
CA VAL A 78 3.69 9.65 -9.12
C VAL A 78 2.16 9.62 -9.12
N LEU A 79 1.53 10.09 -8.05
CA LEU A 79 0.07 10.16 -7.98
C LEU A 79 -0.51 11.20 -8.94
N ASP A 80 0.13 12.36 -9.09
CA ASP A 80 -0.28 13.37 -10.08
C ASP A 80 -0.17 12.83 -11.52
N GLU A 81 0.90 12.09 -11.83
CA GLU A 81 1.08 11.43 -13.13
C GLU A 81 0.03 10.34 -13.38
N LEU A 82 -0.27 9.53 -12.36
CA LEU A 82 -1.29 8.49 -12.45
C LEU A 82 -2.69 9.08 -12.67
N GLU A 83 -3.06 10.14 -11.93
CA GLU A 83 -4.32 10.85 -12.12
C GLU A 83 -4.41 11.42 -13.55
N ALA A 84 -3.34 12.04 -14.03
CA ALA A 84 -3.28 12.61 -15.36
C ALA A 84 -3.38 11.55 -16.46
N ALA A 85 -2.84 10.34 -16.26
CA ALA A 85 -2.97 9.22 -17.18
C ALA A 85 -4.41 8.68 -17.20
N LEU A 86 -4.97 8.43 -16.01
CA LEU A 86 -6.35 7.94 -15.86
C LEU A 86 -7.39 8.93 -16.38
N THR A 87 -7.14 10.24 -16.30
CA THR A 87 -8.11 11.23 -16.82
C THR A 87 -8.02 11.41 -18.33
N ARG A 88 -6.87 11.11 -18.95
CA ARG A 88 -6.68 11.23 -20.41
C ARG A 88 -7.25 10.06 -21.19
N GLU A 89 -7.16 8.84 -20.66
CA GLU A 89 -7.64 7.64 -21.35
C GLU A 89 -9.16 7.49 -21.39
N TRP A 90 -9.88 8.24 -20.53
CA TRP A 90 -11.33 8.13 -20.38
C TRP A 90 -12.10 9.27 -21.06
N ARG A 91 -11.42 10.09 -21.86
CA ARG A 91 -11.98 11.20 -22.63
C ARG A 91 -11.91 10.93 -24.13
#